data_AF-A0A345DMI7-F1
#
_entry.id   AF-A0A345DMI7-F1
#
_cell.length_a   1.000
_cell.length_b   1.000
_cell.length_c   1.000
_cell.angle_alpha   90.00
_cell.angle_beta   90.00
_cell.angle_gamma   90.00
#
_symmetry.space_group_name_H-M   'P 1'
#
loop_
_entity.id
_entity.type
_entity.pdbx_description
1 polymer ?
#
loop_
_entity_poly.entity_id
_entity_poly.type
_entity_poly.pdbx_seq_one_letter_code
_entity_poly.pdbx_strand_id
1 'polypeptide(L)'
;MKRLLSIIGAISLVGTSTLGVVSCKNPYDESKCERNNKGNWHQLCIIDFPFKDIDNNYYITIWRTSNNDDWKISMFKYETKNIIIDQKDNFNLEINSDISNTPQLLINQIRNNKKYLIKEWLNDFNNIFFKSLYVWKENSIPNIPNIDKDGNIV
;
A
#
# COMPACT_ATOMS: atom_id res chain seq x y z
N MET A 1 16.04 74.74 -25.46
CA MET A 1 15.91 74.02 -24.17
C MET A 1 16.34 72.59 -24.39
N LYS A 2 17.38 72.15 -23.67
CA LYS A 2 18.00 70.82 -23.77
C LYS A 2 17.19 69.81 -22.96
N ARG A 3 16.85 68.66 -23.53
CA ARG A 3 16.61 67.41 -22.78
C ARG A 3 17.12 66.23 -23.59
N LEU A 4 18.40 65.92 -23.36
CA LEU A 4 18.94 64.57 -23.49
C LEU A 4 18.52 63.80 -22.23
N LEU A 5 18.31 62.48 -22.36
CA LEU A 5 18.31 61.39 -21.36
C LEU A 5 17.27 60.35 -21.82
N SER A 6 17.49 59.05 -21.76
CA SER A 6 18.69 58.23 -21.69
C SER A 6 18.16 56.82 -21.96
N ILE A 7 18.87 56.05 -22.78
CA ILE A 7 18.62 54.62 -22.94
C ILE A 7 18.92 53.98 -21.58
N ILE A 8 17.92 53.39 -20.94
CA ILE A 8 18.14 52.40 -19.88
C ILE A 8 17.34 51.17 -20.29
N GLY A 9 18.10 50.11 -20.56
CA GLY A 9 17.64 48.88 -21.18
C GLY A 9 16.58 48.16 -20.35
N ALA A 10 15.75 47.41 -21.08
CA ALA A 10 14.91 46.38 -20.50
C ALA A 10 15.77 45.42 -19.70
N ILE A 11 15.65 45.46 -18.37
CA ILE A 11 16.03 44.33 -17.53
C ILE A 11 14.85 43.35 -17.67
N SER A 12 14.91 42.48 -18.68
CA SER A 12 14.15 41.24 -18.63
C SER A 12 14.71 40.42 -17.49
N LEU A 13 14.14 40.58 -16.30
CA LEU A 13 14.43 39.74 -15.17
C LEU A 13 13.76 38.39 -15.43
N VAL A 14 14.46 37.53 -16.17
CA VAL A 14 14.13 36.11 -16.26
C VAL A 14 14.50 35.51 -14.91
N GLY A 15 13.59 35.68 -13.95
CA GLY A 15 13.61 34.92 -12.71
C GLY A 15 13.16 33.50 -13.01
N THR A 16 14.04 32.67 -13.58
CA THR A 16 13.90 31.22 -13.41
C THR A 16 14.23 30.93 -11.95
N SER A 17 13.29 31.20 -11.04
CA SER A 17 13.24 30.44 -9.81
C SER A 17 12.79 29.04 -10.23
N THR A 18 13.76 28.21 -10.60
CA THR A 18 13.64 26.79 -10.33
C THR A 18 13.53 26.71 -8.81
N LEU A 19 12.30 26.83 -8.30
CA LEU A 19 11.92 26.21 -7.06
C LEU A 19 12.13 24.73 -7.33
N GLY A 20 13.37 24.29 -7.15
CA GLY A 20 13.66 22.90 -6.83
C GLY A 20 12.98 22.68 -5.50
N VAL A 21 11.67 22.45 -5.55
CA VAL A 21 11.05 21.55 -4.60
C VAL A 21 11.88 20.30 -4.70
N VAL A 22 12.80 20.16 -3.76
CA VAL A 22 13.35 18.88 -3.37
C VAL A 22 12.13 18.12 -2.87
N SER A 23 11.38 17.59 -3.82
CA SER A 23 10.40 16.56 -3.55
C SER A 23 11.23 15.47 -2.92
N CYS A 24 11.00 15.20 -1.63
CA CYS A 24 11.50 14.00 -1.00
C CYS A 24 11.22 12.88 -1.99
N LYS A 25 12.27 12.27 -2.58
CA LYS A 25 12.08 11.08 -3.42
C LYS A 25 11.24 10.15 -2.58
N ASN A 26 9.99 9.94 -2.98
CA ASN A 26 9.15 8.95 -2.34
C ASN A 26 9.96 7.65 -2.44
N PRO A 27 10.37 7.00 -1.33
CA PRO A 27 11.13 5.76 -1.41
C PRO A 27 10.36 4.68 -2.17
N TYR A 28 9.05 4.89 -2.35
CA TYR A 28 8.14 4.09 -3.14
C TYR A 28 7.95 4.71 -4.53
N ASP A 29 8.40 4.00 -5.54
CA ASP A 29 8.26 4.36 -6.94
C ASP A 29 6.80 4.17 -7.39
N GLU A 30 6.08 5.27 -7.65
CA GLU A 30 4.69 5.25 -8.11
C GLU A 30 4.51 4.44 -9.41
N SER A 31 5.56 4.33 -10.24
CA SER A 31 5.50 3.52 -11.46
C SER A 31 5.35 2.02 -11.22
N LYS A 32 5.61 1.54 -9.99
CA LYS A 32 5.39 0.14 -9.58
C LYS A 32 3.96 -0.12 -9.09
N CYS A 33 3.11 0.91 -9.04
CA CYS A 33 1.73 0.82 -8.59
C CYS A 33 0.78 0.55 -9.76
N GLU A 34 0.91 -0.62 -10.39
CA GLU A 34 -0.07 -1.07 -11.39
C GLU A 34 -1.38 -1.45 -10.70
N ARG A 35 -2.41 -0.62 -10.85
CA ARG A 35 -3.74 -0.86 -10.28
C ARG A 35 -4.60 -1.67 -11.24
N ASN A 36 -4.94 -2.90 -10.86
CA ASN A 36 -5.81 -3.79 -11.61
C ASN A 36 -7.14 -4.00 -10.87
N ASN A 37 -8.02 -3.00 -10.92
CA ASN A 37 -9.32 -3.06 -10.26
C ASN A 37 -10.19 -4.19 -10.85
N LYS A 38 -10.96 -4.87 -10.00
CA LYS A 38 -11.84 -5.99 -10.36
C LYS A 38 -13.25 -5.73 -9.85
N GLY A 39 -14.11 -5.21 -10.73
CA GLY A 39 -15.42 -4.70 -10.31
C GLY A 39 -15.25 -3.62 -9.24
N ASN A 40 -15.92 -3.77 -8.09
CA ASN A 40 -15.80 -2.79 -6.98
C ASN A 40 -14.63 -3.06 -6.03
N TRP A 41 -13.80 -4.08 -6.31
CA TRP A 41 -12.52 -4.28 -5.64
C TRP A 41 -11.45 -3.39 -6.27
N HIS A 42 -11.03 -2.37 -5.55
CA HIS A 42 -10.01 -1.44 -5.99
C HIS A 42 -8.65 -1.85 -5.41
N GLN A 43 -7.67 -2.08 -6.28
CA GLN A 43 -6.34 -2.50 -5.84
C GLN A 43 -5.62 -1.34 -5.16
N LEU A 44 -5.04 -1.63 -4.00
CA LEU A 44 -4.27 -0.71 -3.20
C LEU A 44 -2.79 -0.97 -3.36
N CYS A 45 -2.03 0.12 -3.23
CA CYS A 45 -0.59 0.13 -3.27
C CYS A 45 -0.03 0.69 -1.97
N ILE A 46 1.27 0.48 -1.75
CA ILE A 46 1.97 0.95 -0.55
C ILE A 46 1.79 2.46 -0.34
N ILE A 47 1.84 3.24 -1.43
CA ILE A 47 1.68 4.70 -1.41
C ILE A 47 0.30 5.17 -0.94
N ASP A 48 -0.71 4.28 -0.92
CA ASP A 48 -2.07 4.63 -0.51
C ASP A 48 -2.24 4.63 1.02
N PHE A 49 -1.25 4.14 1.78
CA PHE A 49 -1.27 4.04 3.25
C PHE A 49 -2.61 3.52 3.80
N PRO A 50 -3.04 2.31 3.38
CA PRO A 50 -4.43 1.88 3.51
C PRO A 50 -4.94 1.73 4.95
N PHE A 51 -4.04 1.56 5.92
CA PHE A 51 -4.41 1.34 7.33
C PHE A 51 -4.11 2.53 8.24
N LYS A 52 -3.94 3.73 7.66
CA LYS A 52 -3.67 4.96 8.42
C LYS A 52 -4.80 5.28 9.42
N ASP A 53 -6.04 5.17 8.97
CA ASP A 53 -7.25 5.50 9.74
C ASP A 53 -8.24 4.33 9.68
N ILE A 54 -8.94 4.05 10.79
CA ILE A 54 -10.01 3.05 10.82
C ILE A 54 -11.15 3.56 9.94
N ASP A 55 -11.49 2.79 8.90
CA ASP A 55 -12.46 3.22 7.89
C ASP A 55 -13.69 2.31 7.79
N ASN A 56 -13.70 1.18 8.51
CA ASN A 56 -14.75 0.16 8.47
C ASN A 56 -15.01 -0.43 7.07
N ASN A 57 -14.08 -0.27 6.12
CA ASN A 57 -14.19 -0.85 4.79
C ASN A 57 -13.85 -2.34 4.82
N TYR A 58 -14.36 -3.07 3.83
CA TYR A 58 -13.94 -4.44 3.56
C TYR A 58 -12.69 -4.45 2.69
N TYR A 59 -11.76 -5.32 3.05
CA TYR A 59 -10.49 -5.54 2.38
C TYR A 59 -10.33 -7.00 2.01
N ILE A 60 -9.67 -7.27 0.89
CA ILE A 60 -9.14 -8.59 0.57
C ILE A 60 -7.64 -8.50 0.36
N THR A 61 -6.91 -9.49 0.85
CA THR A 61 -5.49 -9.66 0.53
C THR A 61 -5.24 -11.06 0.01
N ILE A 62 -4.34 -11.15 -0.96
CA ILE A 62 -3.87 -12.41 -1.52
C ILE A 62 -2.46 -12.61 -1.02
N TRP A 63 -2.24 -13.72 -0.32
CA TRP A 63 -1.02 -13.98 0.43
C TRP A 63 -0.70 -15.47 0.49
N ARG A 64 0.51 -15.79 0.93
CA ARG A 64 0.97 -17.17 1.20
C ARG A 64 2.03 -17.21 2.28
N THR A 65 2.29 -18.41 2.80
CA THR A 65 3.20 -18.66 3.92
C THR A 65 4.65 -18.93 3.50
N SER A 66 4.88 -19.29 2.23
CA SER A 66 6.21 -19.51 1.65
C SER A 66 6.16 -19.49 0.12
N ASN A 67 7.33 -19.50 -0.53
CA ASN A 67 7.44 -19.51 -1.99
C ASN A 67 6.83 -20.73 -2.68
N ASN A 68 6.69 -21.84 -1.96
CA ASN A 68 6.19 -23.11 -2.50
C ASN A 68 4.72 -23.35 -2.14
N ASP A 69 4.12 -22.46 -1.36
CA ASP A 69 2.71 -22.55 -1.00
C ASP A 69 1.83 -21.94 -2.08
N ASP A 70 0.64 -22.52 -2.22
CA ASP A 70 -0.44 -21.92 -3.01
C ASP A 70 -0.87 -20.58 -2.43
N TRP A 71 -1.28 -19.68 -3.32
CA TRP A 71 -1.88 -18.42 -2.93
C TRP A 71 -3.23 -18.65 -2.24
N LYS A 72 -3.49 -17.83 -1.22
CA LYS A 72 -4.75 -17.80 -0.47
C LYS A 72 -5.32 -16.38 -0.50
N ILE A 73 -6.63 -16.29 -0.60
CA ILE A 73 -7.37 -15.03 -0.42
C ILE A 73 -7.97 -14.99 0.98
N SER A 74 -7.81 -13.86 1.66
CA SER A 74 -8.44 -13.60 2.96
C SER A 74 -9.14 -12.25 2.95
N MET A 75 -10.36 -12.21 3.49
CA MET A 75 -11.18 -11.01 3.60
C MET A 75 -11.29 -10.57 5.05
N PHE A 76 -11.27 -9.27 5.29
CA PHE A 76 -11.48 -8.69 6.62
C PHE A 76 -12.13 -7.32 6.52
N LYS A 77 -12.71 -6.85 7.62
CA LYS A 77 -13.19 -5.48 7.77
C LYS A 77 -12.23 -4.72 8.68
N TYR A 78 -11.80 -3.53 8.28
CA TYR A 78 -10.83 -2.76 9.07
C TYR A 78 -11.52 -1.90 10.13
N GLU A 79 -11.87 -2.53 11.25
CA GLU A 79 -12.63 -1.91 12.36
C GLU A 79 -11.74 -1.57 13.56
N THR A 80 -10.53 -2.12 13.63
CA THR A 80 -9.56 -1.90 14.71
C THR A 80 -8.14 -2.04 14.21
N LYS A 81 -7.18 -1.45 14.93
CA LYS A 81 -5.75 -1.45 14.58
C LYS A 81 -5.05 -2.79 14.79
N ASN A 82 -5.70 -3.74 15.46
CA ASN A 82 -5.17 -5.07 15.78
C ASN A 82 -6.17 -6.16 15.41
N ILE A 83 -5.90 -6.91 14.34
CA ILE A 83 -6.82 -7.91 13.79
C ILE A 83 -6.01 -9.15 13.41
N ILE A 84 -6.41 -10.33 13.90
CA ILE A 84 -5.98 -11.60 13.28
C ILE A 84 -6.96 -11.88 12.15
N ILE A 85 -6.49 -11.76 10.91
CA ILE A 85 -7.33 -11.89 9.71
C ILE A 85 -7.56 -13.36 9.39
N ASP A 86 -6.49 -14.16 9.42
CA ASP A 86 -6.55 -15.56 9.01
C ASP A 86 -5.36 -16.34 9.60
N GLN A 87 -5.49 -17.67 9.64
CA GLN A 87 -4.49 -18.59 10.15
C GLN A 87 -4.26 -19.73 9.16
N LYS A 88 -2.99 -20.10 8.96
CA LYS A 88 -2.59 -21.30 8.20
C LYS A 88 -1.43 -21.95 8.92
N ASP A 89 -1.61 -23.20 9.33
CA ASP A 89 -0.65 -23.95 10.15
C ASP A 89 -0.26 -23.14 11.39
N ASN A 90 1.01 -22.75 11.51
CA ASN A 90 1.51 -21.92 12.59
C ASN A 90 1.76 -20.46 12.15
N PHE A 91 1.14 -20.00 11.07
CA PHE A 91 1.22 -18.63 10.59
C PHE A 91 -0.09 -17.88 10.80
N ASN A 92 0.02 -16.62 11.21
CA ASN A 92 -1.08 -15.67 11.28
C ASN A 92 -0.87 -14.58 10.24
N LEU A 93 -1.91 -14.31 9.46
CA LEU A 93 -2.08 -13.05 8.75
C LEU A 93 -2.77 -12.07 9.68
N GLU A 94 -2.20 -10.89 9.88
CA GLU A 94 -2.75 -9.92 10.83
C GLU A 94 -2.49 -8.46 10.43
N ILE A 95 -3.34 -7.57 10.94
CA ILE A 95 -3.04 -6.14 11.04
C ILE A 95 -2.55 -5.87 12.45
N ASN A 96 -1.41 -5.20 12.59
CA ASN A 96 -0.90 -4.77 13.88
C ASN A 96 0.01 -3.53 13.73
N SER A 97 0.11 -2.71 14.77
CA SER A 97 1.00 -1.54 14.88
C SER A 97 2.23 -1.76 15.78
N ASP A 98 2.48 -2.98 16.26
CA ASP A 98 3.58 -3.23 17.21
C ASP A 98 4.98 -2.96 16.63
N ILE A 99 5.13 -2.99 15.30
CA ILE A 99 6.43 -2.81 14.62
C ILE A 99 6.61 -1.38 14.10
N SER A 100 5.51 -0.70 13.76
CA SER A 100 5.51 0.68 13.30
C SER A 100 4.30 1.41 13.89
N ASN A 101 4.46 2.68 14.29
CA ASN A 101 3.37 3.50 14.85
C ASN A 101 2.11 3.59 13.95
N THR A 102 2.18 3.11 12.72
CA THR A 102 1.07 2.88 11.79
C THR A 102 0.75 1.39 11.68
N PRO A 103 -0.53 0.98 11.79
CA PRO A 103 -0.92 -0.41 11.54
C PRO A 103 -0.49 -0.88 10.16
N GLN A 104 0.00 -2.11 10.06
CA GLN A 104 0.45 -2.72 8.82
C GLN A 104 -0.09 -4.14 8.67
N LEU A 105 -0.15 -4.62 7.43
CA LEU A 105 -0.42 -6.01 7.11
C LEU A 105 0.85 -6.85 7.26
N LEU A 106 0.76 -7.89 8.08
CA LEU A 106 1.88 -8.69 8.55
C LEU A 106 1.58 -10.18 8.42
N ILE A 107 2.63 -10.96 8.18
CA ILE A 107 2.63 -12.40 8.41
C ILE A 107 3.57 -12.68 9.57
N ASN A 108 3.04 -13.33 10.60
CA ASN A 108 3.79 -13.78 11.75
C ASN A 108 3.74 -15.30 11.85
N GLN A 109 4.82 -15.91 12.33
CA GLN A 109 4.85 -17.32 12.68
C GLN A 109 4.81 -17.50 14.20
N ILE A 110 3.99 -18.42 14.67
CA ILE A 110 3.88 -18.81 16.07
C ILE A 110 4.75 -20.04 16.31
N ARG A 111 5.72 -19.92 17.21
CA ARG A 111 6.55 -21.05 17.68
C ARG A 111 6.71 -20.94 19.19
N ASN A 112 6.46 -22.03 19.91
CA ASN A 112 6.57 -22.08 21.38
C ASN A 112 5.81 -20.93 22.09
N ASN A 113 4.58 -20.67 21.66
CA ASN A 113 3.72 -19.56 22.14
C ASN A 113 4.33 -18.15 21.98
N LYS A 114 5.35 -18.01 21.14
CA LYS A 114 5.94 -16.71 20.77
C LYS A 114 5.65 -16.40 19.32
N LYS A 115 5.43 -15.12 19.05
CA LYS A 115 5.20 -14.56 17.72
C LYS A 115 6.51 -14.07 17.11
N TYR A 116 6.77 -14.45 15.87
CA TYR A 116 7.95 -14.06 15.09
C TYR A 116 7.51 -13.41 13.79
N LEU A 117 7.94 -12.17 13.54
CA LEU A 117 7.67 -11.48 12.29
C LEU A 117 8.39 -12.18 11.14
N ILE A 118 7.61 -12.61 10.15
CA ILE A 118 8.12 -13.22 8.92
C ILE A 118 8.18 -12.17 7.82
N LYS A 119 7.09 -11.41 7.65
CA LYS A 119 7.02 -10.40 6.60
C LYS A 119 6.05 -9.28 6.90
N GLU A 120 6.46 -8.05 6.56
CA GLU A 120 5.60 -6.88 6.43
C GLU A 120 5.26 -6.67 4.95
N TRP A 121 4.00 -6.36 4.65
CA TRP A 121 3.56 -6.09 3.28
C TRP A 121 4.38 -4.97 2.62
N LEU A 122 4.66 -3.90 3.37
CA LEU A 122 5.43 -2.75 2.87
C LEU A 122 6.88 -3.10 2.49
N ASN A 123 7.42 -4.19 3.04
CA ASN A 123 8.79 -4.63 2.83
C ASN A 123 8.88 -5.86 1.91
N ASP A 124 7.77 -6.28 1.27
CA ASP A 124 7.72 -7.42 0.36
C ASP A 124 7.85 -7.03 -1.12
N PHE A 125 8.95 -6.35 -1.47
CA PHE A 125 9.18 -5.80 -2.80
C PHE A 125 9.18 -6.80 -3.97
N ASN A 126 9.36 -8.10 -3.68
CA ASN A 126 9.36 -9.16 -4.67
C ASN A 126 8.02 -9.92 -4.73
N ASN A 127 7.01 -9.48 -3.99
CA ASN A 127 5.70 -10.11 -3.88
C ASN A 127 5.80 -11.61 -3.58
N ILE A 128 6.71 -11.98 -2.66
CA ILE A 128 6.96 -13.37 -2.30
C ILE A 128 5.84 -13.90 -1.41
N PHE A 129 5.37 -13.09 -0.47
CA PHE A 129 4.38 -13.46 0.53
C PHE A 129 3.03 -12.77 0.28
N PHE A 130 3.04 -11.55 -0.23
CA PHE A 130 1.86 -10.77 -0.54
C PHE A 130 1.80 -10.50 -2.04
N LYS A 131 0.70 -10.90 -2.66
CA LYS A 131 0.47 -10.65 -4.08
C LYS A 131 -0.19 -9.29 -4.30
N SER A 132 -1.25 -9.00 -3.54
CA SER A 132 -2.05 -7.78 -3.70
C SER A 132 -2.99 -7.55 -2.52
N LEU A 133 -3.40 -6.29 -2.36
CA LEU A 133 -4.40 -5.83 -1.40
C LEU A 133 -5.47 -5.05 -2.18
N TYR A 134 -6.73 -5.25 -1.84
CA TYR A 134 -7.84 -4.50 -2.42
C TYR A 134 -8.78 -4.00 -1.32
N VAL A 135 -9.48 -2.91 -1.62
CA VAL A 135 -10.57 -2.36 -0.81
C VAL A 135 -11.87 -2.39 -1.59
N TRP A 136 -12.96 -2.72 -0.92
CA TRP A 136 -14.32 -2.65 -1.47
C TRP A 136 -14.83 -1.22 -1.44
N LYS A 137 -15.35 -0.72 -2.56
CA LYS A 137 -15.82 0.67 -2.68
C LYS A 137 -17.34 0.86 -2.72
N GLU A 138 -18.13 -0.18 -2.50
CA GLU A 138 -19.59 -0.06 -2.38
C GLU A 138 -20.10 -0.15 -0.95
N ASN A 139 -21.30 0.40 -0.73
CA ASN A 139 -22.04 0.35 0.53
C ASN A 139 -22.78 -0.99 0.70
N SER A 140 -22.07 -2.10 0.52
CA SER A 140 -22.60 -3.46 0.57
C SER A 140 -21.56 -4.40 1.18
N ILE A 141 -22.01 -5.57 1.67
CA ILE A 141 -21.08 -6.64 2.08
C ILE A 141 -20.63 -7.36 0.81
N PRO A 142 -19.32 -7.42 0.50
CA PRO A 142 -18.85 -8.04 -0.72
C PRO A 142 -18.83 -9.56 -0.63
N ASN A 143 -18.90 -10.19 -1.80
CA ASN A 143 -18.51 -11.59 -1.96
C ASN A 143 -16.99 -11.69 -2.17
N ILE A 144 -16.37 -12.75 -1.62
CA ILE A 144 -14.96 -13.04 -1.85
C ILE A 144 -14.79 -13.60 -3.27
N PRO A 145 -13.97 -12.99 -4.13
CA PRO A 145 -13.74 -13.51 -5.48
C PRO A 145 -12.87 -14.77 -5.45
N ASN A 146 -12.91 -15.54 -6.55
CA ASN A 146 -11.99 -16.65 -6.75
C ASN A 146 -10.62 -16.14 -7.21
N ILE A 147 -9.59 -16.94 -6.97
CA ILE A 147 -8.23 -16.68 -7.46
C ILE A 147 -7.72 -17.86 -8.27
N ASP A 148 -6.89 -17.57 -9.29
CA ASP A 148 -6.14 -18.58 -10.02
C ASP A 148 -4.90 -19.06 -9.23
N LYS A 149 -4.19 -20.06 -9.78
CA LYS A 149 -2.95 -20.60 -9.20
C LYS A 149 -1.81 -19.57 -9.08
N ASP A 150 -1.88 -18.48 -9.84
CA ASP A 150 -0.86 -17.42 -9.87
C ASP A 150 -1.24 -16.26 -8.91
N GLY A 151 -2.35 -16.41 -8.17
CA GLY A 151 -2.85 -15.46 -7.19
C GLY A 151 -3.57 -14.26 -7.81
N ASN A 152 -4.07 -14.37 -9.04
CA ASN A 152 -4.86 -13.30 -9.66
C ASN A 152 -6.36 -13.58 -9.48
N ILE A 153 -7.14 -12.52 -9.27
CA ILE A 153 -8.60 -12.60 -9.21
C ILE A 153 -9.17 -12.95 -10.60
N VAL A 154 -10.09 -13.93 -10.63
CA VAL A 154 -10.78 -14.43 -11.84
C VAL A 154 -12.29 -14.41 -11.74
#